data_AF-A0A968W439-F1
#
_entry.id   AF-A0A968W439-F1
#
_cell.length_a   1.000
_cell.length_b   1.000
_cell.length_c   1.000
_cell.angle_alpha   90.00
_cell.angle_beta   90.00
_cell.angle_gamma   90.00
#
_symmetry.space_group_name_H-M   'P 1'
#
loop_
_entity.id
_entity.type
_entity.pdbx_description
1 polymer ?
#
loop_
_entity_poly.entity_id
_entity_poly.type
_entity_poly.pdbx_seq_one_letter_code
_entity_poly.pdbx_strand_id
1 'polypeptide(L)'
;MSTTINQQLLTSIVRSSRKISNYRHYLSSQIYRILVNNKIPWMEYNFFGPTKIAESLRAIAAKFDEKIQENAEKVIAKYEPTTKAILEKYGARLKGKTVALMVGGLRPRHVVPAFKDLGMELVSTGYEFAHNDDYKRTTNYIENGTIVYDDVTGYEFEQFVKALKPDIIGAGIKEKYVFQKMGFCCIVVIVACVKYEGRLRKGFE
;
A
#
# COMPACT_ATOMS: atom_id res chain seq x y z
N MET A 1 8.83 36.26 -15.83
CA MET A 1 9.43 35.19 -14.98
C MET A 1 8.41 34.09 -14.69
N SER A 2 7.92 33.33 -15.68
CA SER A 2 6.89 32.29 -15.44
C SER A 2 7.17 30.98 -16.22
N THR A 3 8.43 30.71 -16.55
CA THR A 3 8.83 29.58 -17.40
C THR A 3 9.53 28.44 -16.64
N THR A 4 9.72 28.55 -15.32
CA THR A 4 10.72 27.71 -14.63
C THR A 4 10.16 26.41 -14.04
N ILE A 5 8.91 26.37 -13.56
CA ILE A 5 8.36 25.21 -12.84
C ILE A 5 7.96 24.07 -13.79
N ASN A 6 7.23 24.38 -14.86
CA ASN A 6 6.82 23.37 -15.85
C ASN A 6 8.01 22.78 -16.61
N GLN A 7 9.04 23.58 -16.87
CA GLN A 7 10.23 23.15 -17.59
C GLN A 7 11.17 22.31 -16.71
N GLN A 8 11.20 22.55 -15.39
CA GLN A 8 11.88 21.70 -14.40
C GLN A 8 11.16 20.36 -14.17
N LEU A 9 9.82 20.35 -14.15
CA LEU A 9 9.03 19.11 -14.13
C LEU A 9 9.21 18.30 -15.41
N LEU A 10 9.20 18.95 -16.57
CA LEU A 10 9.47 18.27 -17.85
C LEU A 10 10.89 17.72 -17.92
N THR A 11 11.91 18.46 -17.47
CA THR A 11 13.30 17.94 -17.48
C THR A 11 13.53 16.81 -16.49
N SER A 12 12.88 16.80 -15.32
CA SER A 12 12.96 15.69 -14.36
C SER A 12 12.21 14.45 -14.87
N ILE A 13 11.05 14.61 -15.48
CA ILE A 13 10.30 13.54 -16.17
C ILE A 13 11.12 12.99 -17.36
N VAL A 14 11.69 13.87 -18.18
CA VAL A 14 12.53 13.51 -19.34
C VAL A 14 13.83 12.81 -18.92
N ARG A 15 14.45 13.22 -17.79
CA ARG A 15 15.58 12.51 -17.17
C ARG A 15 15.18 11.15 -16.60
N SER A 16 13.98 11.02 -16.05
CA SER A 16 13.42 9.75 -15.58
C SER A 16 13.21 8.77 -16.74
N SER A 17 12.70 9.25 -17.88
CA SER A 17 12.50 8.44 -19.09
C SER A 17 13.78 7.93 -19.76
N ARG A 18 14.96 8.49 -19.45
CA ARG A 18 16.26 7.94 -19.91
C ARG A 18 16.80 6.81 -19.03
N LYS A 19 16.23 6.59 -17.84
CA LYS A 19 16.53 5.43 -17.01
C LYS A 19 15.53 4.33 -17.37
N ILE A 20 16.05 3.28 -17.99
CA ILE A 20 15.29 2.09 -18.37
C ILE A 20 14.62 1.53 -17.11
N SER A 21 13.29 1.44 -17.18
CA SER A 21 12.34 0.92 -16.18
C SER A 21 11.83 1.91 -15.13
N ASN A 22 10.67 2.52 -15.44
CA ASN A 22 9.90 3.29 -14.47
C ASN A 22 9.08 2.33 -13.60
N TYR A 23 9.66 1.90 -12.49
CA TYR A 23 8.93 1.19 -11.43
C TYR A 23 8.07 2.20 -10.68
N ARG A 24 6.75 2.00 -10.63
CA ARG A 24 5.86 2.88 -9.85
C ARG A 24 4.87 2.15 -8.95
N HIS A 25 4.74 2.71 -7.74
CA HIS A 25 3.84 2.22 -6.69
C HIS A 25 2.39 2.72 -6.86
N TYR A 26 2.21 3.89 -7.48
CA TYR A 26 0.91 4.48 -7.86
C TYR A 26 1.03 5.08 -9.26
N LEU A 27 0.06 4.88 -10.14
CA LEU A 27 0.07 5.45 -11.49
C LEU A 27 -1.05 6.48 -11.62
N SER A 28 -0.70 7.77 -11.70
CA SER A 28 -1.66 8.77 -12.14
C SER A 28 -1.84 8.67 -13.65
N SER A 29 -3.07 8.91 -14.14
CA SER A 29 -3.43 8.81 -15.56
C SER A 29 -2.53 9.64 -16.48
N GLN A 30 -2.01 10.77 -15.99
CA GLN A 30 -1.08 11.64 -16.71
C GLN A 30 0.27 10.97 -16.95
N ILE A 31 0.82 10.28 -15.94
CA ILE A 31 2.11 9.59 -16.06
C ILE A 31 1.97 8.35 -16.95
N TYR A 32 0.85 7.62 -16.84
CA TYR A 32 0.55 6.53 -17.76
C TYR A 32 0.61 6.97 -19.22
N ARG A 33 -0.05 8.09 -19.55
CA ARG A 33 -0.04 8.66 -20.90
C ARG A 33 1.37 9.02 -21.37
N ILE A 34 2.19 9.60 -20.49
CA ILE A 34 3.61 9.91 -20.82
C ILE A 34 4.38 8.62 -21.12
N LEU A 35 4.23 7.58 -20.30
CA LEU A 35 4.95 6.32 -20.47
C LEU A 35 4.56 5.63 -21.79
N VAL A 36 3.25 5.54 -22.07
CA VAL A 36 2.72 4.93 -23.29
C VAL A 36 3.16 5.73 -24.52
N ASN A 37 2.98 7.05 -24.52
CA ASN A 37 3.33 7.90 -25.66
C ASN A 37 4.83 7.87 -25.99
N ASN A 38 5.68 7.74 -24.96
CA ASN A 38 7.14 7.66 -25.14
C ASN A 38 7.67 6.22 -25.26
N LYS A 39 6.79 5.22 -25.35
CA LYS A 39 7.14 3.78 -25.44
C LYS A 39 8.09 3.30 -24.33
N ILE A 40 7.93 3.86 -23.13
CA ILE A 40 8.75 3.49 -21.97
C ILE A 40 8.07 2.33 -21.24
N PRO A 41 8.74 1.18 -21.06
CA PRO A 41 8.17 0.06 -20.33
C PRO A 41 7.93 0.46 -18.87
N TRP A 42 6.81 -0.01 -18.33
CA TRP A 42 6.40 0.19 -16.95
C TRP A 42 5.82 -1.09 -16.41
N MET A 43 5.88 -1.25 -15.09
CA MET A 43 5.22 -2.33 -14.38
C MET A 43 4.80 -1.88 -12.99
N GLU A 44 3.73 -2.50 -12.49
CA GLU A 44 3.28 -2.29 -11.11
C GLU A 44 4.09 -3.13 -10.15
N TYR A 45 4.29 -2.60 -8.95
CA TYR A 45 4.94 -3.31 -7.85
C TYR A 45 4.30 -2.92 -6.52
N ASN A 46 4.46 -3.77 -5.52
CA ASN A 46 3.93 -3.56 -4.19
C ASN A 46 5.01 -3.76 -3.12
N PHE A 47 5.33 -2.70 -2.37
CA PHE A 47 6.29 -2.72 -1.26
C PHE A 47 5.64 -2.67 0.13
N PHE A 48 4.41 -3.16 0.28
CA PHE A 48 3.79 -3.36 1.58
C PHE A 48 3.84 -4.84 1.97
N GLY A 49 4.56 -5.12 3.07
CA GLY A 49 4.73 -6.46 3.59
C GLY A 49 5.93 -7.20 2.97
N PRO A 50 6.68 -7.99 3.75
CA PRO A 50 7.84 -8.72 3.25
C PRO A 50 7.52 -9.60 2.03
N THR A 51 6.35 -10.24 2.00
CA THR A 51 5.95 -11.13 0.91
C THR A 51 5.88 -10.40 -0.43
N LYS A 52 5.16 -9.27 -0.48
CA LYS A 52 5.04 -8.49 -1.71
C LYS A 52 6.30 -7.71 -2.07
N ILE A 53 7.10 -7.29 -1.09
CA ILE A 53 8.42 -6.69 -1.34
C ILE A 53 9.30 -7.69 -2.08
N ALA A 54 9.43 -8.93 -1.60
CA ALA A 54 10.26 -9.94 -2.25
C ALA A 54 9.76 -10.31 -3.66
N GLU A 55 8.45 -10.51 -3.82
CA GLU A 55 7.81 -10.75 -5.13
C GLU A 55 8.10 -9.61 -6.11
N SER A 56 7.93 -8.37 -5.65
CA SER A 56 8.19 -7.17 -6.44
C SER A 56 9.66 -7.05 -6.83
N LEU A 57 10.59 -7.23 -5.88
CA LEU A 57 12.03 -7.16 -6.16
C LEU A 57 12.44 -8.19 -7.22
N ARG A 58 11.93 -9.43 -7.13
CA ARG A 58 12.17 -10.48 -8.13
C ARG A 58 11.59 -10.11 -9.49
N ALA A 59 10.34 -9.64 -9.52
CA ALA A 59 9.67 -9.27 -10.77
C ALA A 59 10.36 -8.08 -11.47
N ILE A 60 10.87 -7.12 -10.69
CA ILE A 60 11.68 -6.00 -11.15
C ILE A 60 13.01 -6.50 -11.71
N ALA A 61 13.72 -7.32 -10.94
CA ALA A 61 15.05 -7.81 -11.31
C ALA A 61 15.05 -8.71 -12.55
N ALA A 62 13.97 -9.49 -12.75
CA ALA A 62 13.77 -10.32 -13.94
C ALA A 62 13.66 -9.51 -15.26
N LYS A 63 13.54 -8.18 -15.19
CA LYS A 63 13.59 -7.30 -16.38
C LYS A 63 15.00 -6.83 -16.74
N PHE A 64 16.00 -7.24 -15.98
CA PHE A 64 17.41 -6.86 -16.14
C PHE A 64 18.32 -8.10 -16.23
N ASP A 65 19.64 -7.85 -16.21
CA ASP A 65 20.69 -8.87 -16.28
C ASP A 65 20.78 -9.76 -15.02
N GLU A 66 21.54 -10.84 -15.14
CA GLU A 66 21.79 -11.82 -14.06
C GLU A 66 22.39 -11.16 -12.81
N LYS A 67 23.23 -10.14 -12.98
CA LYS A 67 23.83 -9.39 -11.87
C LYS A 67 22.76 -8.70 -11.02
N ILE A 68 21.76 -8.07 -11.64
CA ILE A 68 20.65 -7.45 -10.91
C ILE A 68 19.76 -8.51 -10.23
N GLN A 69 19.56 -9.66 -10.86
CA GLN A 69 18.81 -10.78 -10.28
C GLN A 69 19.50 -11.34 -9.02
N GLU A 70 20.81 -11.59 -9.09
CA GLU A 70 21.60 -12.01 -7.92
C GLU A 70 21.57 -10.97 -6.79
N ASN A 71 21.67 -9.68 -7.15
CA ASN A 71 21.62 -8.61 -6.17
C ASN A 71 20.26 -8.50 -5.48
N ALA A 72 19.17 -8.78 -6.20
CA ALA A 72 17.84 -8.81 -5.60
C ALA A 72 17.74 -9.90 -4.52
N GLU A 73 18.22 -11.11 -4.79
CA GLU A 73 18.23 -12.18 -3.78
C GLU A 73 19.16 -11.86 -2.60
N LYS A 74 20.33 -11.24 -2.84
CA LYS A 74 21.20 -10.77 -1.75
C LYS A 74 20.50 -9.75 -0.85
N VAL A 75 19.71 -8.84 -1.41
CA VAL A 75 18.93 -7.86 -0.63
C VAL A 75 17.81 -8.56 0.14
N ILE A 76 17.08 -9.49 -0.47
CA ILE A 76 16.01 -10.24 0.19
C ILE A 76 16.57 -11.01 1.39
N ALA A 77 17.64 -11.78 1.18
CA ALA A 77 18.31 -12.55 2.23
C ALA A 77 18.86 -11.66 3.35
N LYS A 78 19.36 -10.46 3.02
CA LYS A 78 19.85 -9.50 4.03
C LYS A 78 18.75 -9.04 5.00
N TYR A 79 17.53 -8.83 4.52
CA TYR A 79 16.41 -8.30 5.33
C TYR A 79 15.46 -9.38 5.86
N GLU A 80 15.60 -10.63 5.42
CA GLU A 80 14.80 -11.76 5.88
C GLU A 80 14.85 -11.95 7.41
N PRO A 81 16.01 -11.91 8.09
CA PRO A 81 16.05 -12.03 9.55
C PRO A 81 15.31 -10.91 10.27
N THR A 82 15.41 -9.66 9.76
CA THR A 82 14.74 -8.50 10.34
C THR A 82 13.22 -8.60 10.19
N THR A 83 12.75 -8.99 9.00
CA THR A 83 11.31 -9.13 8.74
C THR A 83 10.73 -10.30 9.54
N LYS A 84 11.42 -11.45 9.59
CA LYS A 84 11.04 -12.59 10.42
C LYS A 84 10.92 -12.22 11.91
N ALA A 85 11.90 -11.51 12.47
CA ALA A 85 11.85 -11.08 13.86
C ALA A 85 10.64 -10.15 14.16
N ILE A 86 10.27 -9.29 13.21
CA ILE A 86 9.08 -8.43 13.32
C ILE A 86 7.80 -9.29 13.28
N LEU A 87 7.71 -10.23 12.34
CA LEU A 87 6.55 -11.12 12.21
C LEU A 87 6.39 -12.01 13.45
N GLU A 88 7.48 -12.53 14.02
CA GLU A 88 7.43 -13.33 15.24
C GLU A 88 7.00 -12.49 16.45
N LYS A 89 7.53 -11.27 16.58
CA LYS A 89 7.21 -10.37 17.69
C LYS A 89 5.76 -9.89 17.68
N TYR A 90 5.20 -9.57 16.51
CA TYR A 90 3.88 -8.97 16.41
C TYR A 90 2.80 -9.92 15.89
N GLY A 91 3.14 -10.90 15.07
CA GLY A 91 2.19 -11.83 14.46
C GLY A 91 1.37 -12.59 15.50
N ALA A 92 1.98 -13.09 16.58
CA ALA A 92 1.25 -13.77 17.65
C ALA A 92 0.19 -12.88 18.33
N ARG A 93 0.41 -11.56 18.38
CA ARG A 93 -0.50 -10.58 19.00
C ARG A 93 -1.62 -10.14 18.07
N LEU A 94 -1.42 -10.28 16.77
CA LEU A 94 -2.30 -9.77 15.71
C LEU A 94 -3.02 -10.89 14.96
N LYS A 95 -2.61 -12.15 15.13
CA LYS A 95 -3.22 -13.29 14.46
C LYS A 95 -4.72 -13.37 14.74
N GLY A 96 -5.51 -13.52 13.68
CA GLY A 96 -6.97 -13.60 13.71
C GLY A 96 -7.67 -12.25 13.96
N LYS A 97 -6.92 -11.14 14.05
CA LYS A 97 -7.52 -9.81 14.19
C LYS A 97 -8.07 -9.32 12.86
N THR A 98 -9.22 -8.68 12.94
CA THR A 98 -9.97 -8.20 11.77
C THR A 98 -9.67 -6.74 11.46
N VAL A 99 -9.59 -6.41 10.16
CA VAL A 99 -9.23 -5.08 9.67
C VAL A 99 -10.30 -4.55 8.71
N ALA A 100 -10.73 -3.31 8.95
CA ALA A 100 -11.55 -2.52 8.03
C ALA A 100 -10.74 -1.34 7.46
N LEU A 101 -10.75 -1.14 6.14
CA LEU A 101 -9.97 -0.08 5.48
C LEU A 101 -10.87 0.93 4.75
N MET A 102 -10.58 2.23 4.90
CA MET A 102 -11.16 3.29 4.05
C MET A 102 -10.11 4.35 3.77
N VAL A 103 -9.62 4.43 2.53
CA VAL A 103 -8.53 5.34 2.15
C VAL A 103 -8.77 5.85 0.72
N GLY A 104 -7.88 6.67 0.16
CA GLY A 104 -7.89 7.03 -1.26
C GLY A 104 -7.61 5.86 -2.22
N GLY A 105 -7.27 6.15 -3.48
CA GLY A 105 -7.30 5.18 -4.61
C GLY A 105 -6.34 3.97 -4.65
N LEU A 106 -5.42 3.77 -3.69
CA LEU A 106 -4.37 2.72 -3.81
C LEU A 106 -4.28 1.78 -2.60
N ARG A 107 -4.08 2.38 -1.43
CA ARG A 107 -3.77 1.66 -0.19
C ARG A 107 -4.83 0.64 0.21
N PRO A 108 -6.13 0.81 -0.06
CA PRO A 108 -7.16 -0.16 0.34
C PRO A 108 -6.94 -1.59 -0.20
N ARG A 109 -6.23 -1.77 -1.33
CA ARG A 109 -5.72 -3.09 -1.78
C ARG A 109 -4.24 -3.31 -1.49
N HIS A 110 -3.41 -2.28 -1.62
CA HIS A 110 -1.95 -2.43 -1.58
C HIS A 110 -1.42 -2.86 -0.21
N VAL A 111 -2.07 -2.46 0.90
CA VAL A 111 -1.60 -2.79 2.26
C VAL A 111 -2.11 -4.15 2.76
N VAL A 112 -3.08 -4.75 2.08
CA VAL A 112 -3.72 -6.02 2.48
C VAL A 112 -2.69 -7.13 2.71
N PRO A 113 -1.69 -7.33 1.82
CA PRO A 113 -0.67 -8.36 2.04
C PRO A 113 0.14 -8.16 3.32
N ALA A 114 0.41 -6.92 3.73
CA ALA A 114 1.12 -6.65 4.99
C ALA A 114 0.31 -7.03 6.22
N PHE A 115 -1.02 -6.88 6.17
CA PHE A 115 -1.91 -7.35 7.22
C PHE A 115 -1.96 -8.89 7.25
N LYS A 116 -2.05 -9.53 6.08
CA LYS A 116 -2.02 -10.99 5.95
C LYS A 116 -0.71 -11.59 6.44
N ASP A 117 0.44 -10.96 6.17
CA ASP A 117 1.74 -11.38 6.69
C ASP A 117 1.78 -11.42 8.23
N LEU A 118 1.01 -10.53 8.89
CA LEU A 118 0.84 -10.50 10.36
C LEU A 118 -0.27 -11.44 10.88
N GLY A 119 -0.90 -12.21 9.99
CA GLY A 119 -2.00 -13.12 10.32
C GLY A 119 -3.34 -12.42 10.57
N MET A 120 -3.50 -11.19 10.08
CA MET A 120 -4.76 -10.44 10.19
C MET A 120 -5.66 -10.69 8.98
N GLU A 121 -6.96 -10.55 9.19
CA GLU A 121 -8.01 -10.79 8.19
C GLU A 121 -8.68 -9.49 7.77
N LEU A 122 -8.87 -9.30 6.47
CA LEU A 122 -9.51 -8.11 5.94
C LEU A 122 -11.02 -8.35 5.79
N VAL A 123 -11.82 -7.68 6.62
CA VAL A 123 -13.29 -7.83 6.61
C VAL A 123 -13.97 -6.79 5.73
N SER A 124 -13.37 -5.61 5.58
CA SER A 124 -13.85 -4.60 4.64
C SER A 124 -12.73 -3.73 4.08
N THR A 125 -12.95 -3.20 2.89
CA THR A 125 -12.05 -2.23 2.27
C THR A 125 -12.83 -1.25 1.41
N GLY A 126 -12.28 -0.07 1.18
CA GLY A 126 -12.92 0.86 0.28
C GLY A 126 -12.12 2.10 -0.03
N TYR A 127 -12.63 2.83 -1.00
CA TYR A 127 -11.90 3.88 -1.70
C TYR A 127 -12.67 5.20 -1.71
N GLU A 128 -11.95 6.31 -1.57
CA GLU A 128 -12.55 7.65 -1.73
C GLU A 128 -12.70 8.07 -3.20
N PHE A 129 -11.83 7.61 -4.10
CA PHE A 129 -11.77 8.10 -5.49
C PHE A 129 -11.13 7.10 -6.47
N ALA A 130 -11.29 5.81 -6.21
CA ALA A 130 -10.76 4.76 -7.10
C ALA A 130 -11.58 4.66 -8.39
N HIS A 131 -10.98 4.09 -9.43
CA HIS A 131 -11.66 3.84 -10.69
C HIS A 131 -11.96 2.34 -10.85
N ASN A 132 -12.81 1.97 -11.82
CA ASN A 132 -13.19 0.58 -12.08
C ASN A 132 -12.02 -0.40 -12.21
N ASP A 133 -10.88 0.05 -12.74
CA ASP A 133 -9.69 -0.80 -12.87
C ASP A 133 -9.03 -1.10 -11.52
N ASP A 134 -9.11 -0.19 -10.55
CA ASP A 134 -8.65 -0.43 -9.18
C ASP A 134 -9.53 -1.47 -8.49
N TYR A 135 -10.86 -1.40 -8.68
CA TYR A 135 -11.81 -2.39 -8.15
C TYR A 135 -11.54 -3.79 -8.69
N LYS A 136 -11.33 -3.92 -10.00
CA LYS A 136 -10.93 -5.20 -10.63
C LYS A 136 -9.62 -5.76 -10.10
N ARG A 137 -8.67 -4.90 -9.73
CA ARG A 137 -7.41 -5.36 -9.12
C ARG A 137 -7.59 -5.74 -7.66
N THR A 138 -8.53 -5.11 -6.97
CA THR A 138 -8.82 -5.36 -5.55
C THR A 138 -9.26 -6.79 -5.31
N THR A 139 -10.02 -7.39 -6.24
CA THR A 139 -10.48 -8.78 -6.14
C THR A 139 -9.35 -9.79 -5.99
N ASN A 140 -8.12 -9.47 -6.44
CA ASN A 140 -6.96 -10.35 -6.29
C ASN A 140 -6.33 -10.29 -4.88
N TYR A 141 -6.71 -9.32 -4.05
CA TYR A 141 -6.15 -9.12 -2.71
C TYR A 141 -7.11 -9.54 -1.60
N ILE A 142 -8.41 -9.50 -1.86
CA ILE A 142 -9.48 -9.74 -0.88
C ILE A 142 -10.03 -11.16 -0.98
N GLU A 143 -10.76 -11.57 0.06
CA GLU A 143 -11.37 -12.90 0.14
C GLU A 143 -12.87 -12.84 -0.15
N ASN A 144 -13.46 -14.00 -0.45
CA ASN A 144 -14.91 -14.09 -0.64
C ASN A 144 -15.62 -13.74 0.67
N GLY A 145 -16.45 -12.70 0.63
CA GLY A 145 -17.15 -12.17 1.81
C GLY A 145 -16.61 -10.85 2.35
N THR A 146 -15.48 -10.33 1.83
CA THR A 146 -15.02 -8.97 2.16
C THR A 146 -15.96 -7.92 1.56
N ILE A 147 -16.43 -6.98 2.39
CA ILE A 147 -17.26 -5.86 1.92
C ILE A 147 -16.39 -4.82 1.24
N VAL A 148 -16.78 -4.38 0.03
CA VAL A 148 -16.13 -3.31 -0.72
C VAL A 148 -17.07 -2.12 -0.86
N TYR A 149 -16.64 -0.92 -0.45
CA TYR A 149 -17.39 0.33 -0.62
C TYR A 149 -16.61 1.37 -1.44
N ASP A 150 -17.35 2.17 -2.20
CA ASP A 150 -16.89 3.31 -3.01
C ASP A 150 -17.52 4.58 -2.46
N ASP A 151 -16.71 5.63 -2.26
CA ASP A 151 -17.15 6.94 -1.75
C ASP A 151 -18.12 6.85 -0.55
N VAL A 152 -17.77 6.00 0.43
CA VAL A 152 -18.63 5.73 1.57
C VAL A 152 -18.89 7.02 2.36
N THR A 153 -20.15 7.28 2.67
CA THR A 153 -20.50 8.41 3.54
C THR A 153 -20.08 8.11 4.99
N GLY A 154 -19.90 9.17 5.78
CA GLY A 154 -19.56 9.00 7.20
C GLY A 154 -20.60 8.18 7.97
N TYR A 155 -21.88 8.32 7.62
CA TYR A 155 -22.98 7.56 8.23
C TYR A 155 -22.88 6.06 7.89
N GLU A 156 -22.76 5.71 6.60
CA GLU A 156 -22.64 4.32 6.17
C GLU A 156 -21.42 3.65 6.79
N PHE A 157 -20.28 4.35 6.83
CA PHE A 157 -19.07 3.80 7.41
C PHE A 157 -19.22 3.51 8.90
N GLU A 158 -19.90 4.40 9.63
CA GLU A 158 -20.22 4.17 11.04
C GLU A 158 -21.12 2.94 11.22
N GLN A 159 -22.15 2.77 10.38
CA GLN A 159 -23.02 1.59 10.43
C GLN A 159 -22.28 0.30 10.11
N PHE A 160 -21.42 0.31 9.08
CA PHE A 160 -20.61 -0.86 8.74
C PHE A 160 -19.67 -1.24 9.89
N VAL A 161 -18.99 -0.28 10.51
CA VAL A 161 -18.10 -0.55 11.65
C VAL A 161 -18.89 -1.10 12.85
N LYS A 162 -20.09 -0.58 13.13
CA LYS A 162 -20.95 -1.11 14.19
C LYS A 162 -21.41 -2.54 13.94
N ALA A 163 -21.70 -2.89 12.68
CA ALA A 163 -22.14 -4.21 12.29
C ALA A 163 -20.99 -5.23 12.26
N LEU A 164 -19.87 -4.86 11.62
CA LEU A 164 -18.70 -5.74 11.43
C LEU A 164 -17.83 -5.88 12.68
N LYS A 165 -17.84 -4.87 13.56
CA LYS A 165 -17.01 -4.79 14.78
C LYS A 165 -15.54 -5.18 14.55
N PRO A 166 -14.84 -4.51 13.60
CA PRO A 166 -13.45 -4.82 13.31
C PRO A 166 -12.54 -4.50 14.51
N ASP A 167 -11.48 -5.27 14.71
CA ASP A 167 -10.49 -4.99 15.74
C ASP A 167 -9.67 -3.74 15.43
N ILE A 168 -9.35 -3.52 14.14
CA ILE A 168 -8.58 -2.37 13.66
C ILE A 168 -9.27 -1.70 12.48
N ILE A 169 -9.31 -0.38 12.52
CA ILE A 169 -9.80 0.46 11.43
C ILE A 169 -8.62 1.25 10.86
N GLY A 170 -8.35 1.09 9.56
CA GLY A 170 -7.36 1.85 8.84
C GLY A 170 -8.01 2.93 7.98
N ALA A 171 -7.96 4.18 8.43
CA ALA A 171 -8.65 5.28 7.76
C ALA A 171 -7.81 6.57 7.65
N GLY A 172 -8.46 7.67 7.25
CA GLY A 172 -7.90 9.02 7.24
C GLY A 172 -7.93 9.71 8.60
N ILE A 173 -7.52 10.99 8.64
CA ILE A 173 -7.50 11.79 9.87
C ILE A 173 -8.91 12.19 10.33
N LYS A 174 -9.85 12.34 9.40
CA LYS A 174 -11.22 12.75 9.67
C LYS A 174 -11.96 11.66 10.43
N GLU A 175 -11.74 10.40 10.05
CA GLU A 175 -12.40 9.22 10.59
C GLU A 175 -11.78 8.77 11.92
N LYS A 176 -10.47 9.03 12.12
CA LYS A 176 -9.70 8.57 13.28
C LYS A 176 -10.39 8.84 14.62
N TYR A 177 -10.74 10.10 14.86
CA TYR A 177 -11.27 10.51 16.17
C TYR A 177 -12.70 10.06 16.39
N VAL A 178 -13.48 9.85 15.33
CA VAL A 178 -14.84 9.30 15.42
C VAL A 178 -14.77 7.89 16.00
N PHE A 179 -13.96 7.02 15.39
CA PHE A 179 -13.87 5.63 15.82
C PHE A 179 -13.13 5.43 17.13
N GLN A 180 -12.13 6.25 17.44
CA GLN A 180 -11.47 6.21 18.75
C GLN A 180 -12.43 6.54 19.89
N LYS A 181 -13.35 7.51 19.70
CA LYS A 181 -14.38 7.83 20.69
C LYS A 181 -15.43 6.73 20.82
N MET A 182 -15.62 5.92 19.79
CA MET A 182 -16.48 4.73 19.82
C MET A 182 -15.79 3.50 20.42
N GLY A 183 -14.53 3.61 20.87
CA GLY A 183 -13.78 2.51 21.49
C GLY A 183 -13.04 1.60 20.50
N PHE A 184 -13.00 1.95 19.21
CA PHE A 184 -12.26 1.18 18.21
C PHE A 184 -10.82 1.66 18.05
N CYS A 185 -9.91 0.73 17.77
CA CYS A 185 -8.54 1.05 17.39
C CYS A 185 -8.52 1.58 15.95
N CYS A 186 -8.33 2.89 15.77
CA CYS A 186 -8.18 3.50 14.45
C CYS A 186 -6.76 3.99 14.18
N ILE A 187 -6.16 3.52 13.09
CA ILE A 187 -4.83 3.94 12.60
C ILE A 187 -4.95 4.79 11.33
N VAL A 188 -4.07 5.79 11.20
CA VAL A 188 -4.02 6.62 9.99
C VAL A 188 -3.11 5.96 8.96
N VAL A 189 -3.71 5.36 7.94
CA VAL A 189 -2.98 4.56 6.93
C VAL A 189 -2.10 5.43 6.04
N ILE A 190 -2.38 6.75 5.95
CA ILE A 190 -1.60 7.71 5.15
C ILE A 190 -0.14 7.86 5.65
N VAL A 191 0.10 7.73 6.96
CA VAL A 191 1.41 8.04 7.57
C VAL A 191 2.22 6.79 7.92
N ALA A 192 1.58 5.62 8.01
CA ALA A 192 2.18 4.45 8.65
C ALA A 192 3.28 3.73 7.83
N CYS A 193 3.31 3.85 6.51
CA CYS A 193 4.08 2.90 5.68
C CYS A 193 5.39 3.40 5.07
N VAL A 194 5.76 4.68 5.21
CA VAL A 194 7.00 5.22 4.63
C VAL A 194 8.07 5.48 5.71
N LYS A 195 7.86 5.02 6.94
CA LYS A 195 8.81 5.21 8.06
C LYS A 195 9.28 3.88 8.66
N TYR A 196 9.77 2.98 7.81
CA TYR A 196 10.60 1.86 8.24
C TYR A 196 11.98 2.41 8.67
N GLU A 197 12.09 2.79 9.95
CA GLU A 197 13.31 2.75 10.80
C GLU A 197 13.20 3.71 12.02
N GLY A 198 12.37 4.76 11.97
CA GLY A 198 12.52 5.86 12.94
C GLY A 198 11.50 6.01 14.08
N ARG A 199 10.30 5.40 14.02
CA ARG A 199 9.17 5.85 14.88
C ARG A 199 8.49 4.81 15.77
N LEU A 200 8.79 3.51 15.63
CA LEU A 200 8.24 2.47 16.51
C LEU A 200 8.89 2.44 17.92
N ARG A 201 9.88 3.30 18.19
CA ARG A 201 10.53 3.43 19.51
C ARG A 201 9.80 4.31 20.53
N LYS A 202 8.73 5.03 20.17
CA LYS A 202 8.18 6.10 21.04
C LYS A 202 6.68 5.99 21.36
N GLY A 203 6.10 4.81 21.43
CA GLY A 203 4.65 4.70 21.68
C GLY A 203 4.15 3.47 22.43
N PHE A 204 5.04 2.65 22.99
CA PHE A 204 4.68 1.51 23.85
C PHE A 204 5.71 1.35 24.97
N GLU A 205 5.97 2.46 25.66
CA GLU A 205 6.46 2.51 27.05
C GLU A 205 5.48 3.35 27.86
#